data_AF-A0A099KC49-F1
#
_entry.id   AF-A0A099KC49-F1
#
_cell.length_a   1.000
_cell.length_b   1.000
_cell.length_c   1.000
_cell.angle_alpha   90.00
_cell.angle_beta   90.00
_cell.angle_gamma   90.00
#
_symmetry.space_group_name_H-M   'P 1'
#
loop_
_entity.id
_entity.type
_entity.pdbx_description
1 polymer ?
#
loop_
_entity_poly.entity_id
_entity_poly.type
_entity_poly.pdbx_seq_one_letter_code
_entity_poly.pdbx_strand_id
1 'polypeptide(L)'
;MHYQRHSSQFKEAILNKLSQSGLSVRKFAEQESINLSTLYSWKKQFKVSGFNVSKVSSSDKWSSEEKFAAVLETSALSEIELSEYCITKGLYPEQIKA
;
A
#
# COMPACT_ATOMS: atom_id res chain seq x y z
N MET A 1 9.79 -14.51 25.76
CA MET A 1 9.40 -13.51 24.76
C MET A 1 10.08 -12.18 25.09
N HIS A 2 11.29 -11.95 24.61
CA HIS A 2 12.00 -10.69 24.82
C HIS A 2 11.49 -9.67 23.79
N TYR A 3 10.50 -8.88 24.17
CA TYR A 3 10.23 -7.64 23.44
C TYR A 3 11.34 -6.66 23.79
N GLN A 4 12.47 -6.75 23.09
CA GLN A 4 13.48 -5.71 23.16
C GLN A 4 12.80 -4.41 22.75
N ARG A 5 12.70 -3.51 23.72
CA ARG A 5 12.19 -2.16 23.55
C ARG A 5 13.23 -1.40 22.72
N HIS A 6 13.27 -1.69 21.42
CA HIS A 6 14.16 -0.99 20.50
C HIS A 6 13.82 0.49 20.57
N SER A 7 14.79 1.30 20.99
CA SER A 7 14.67 2.75 21.06
C SER A 7 14.33 3.28 19.66
N SER A 8 13.59 4.39 19.61
CA SER A 8 13.17 5.00 18.34
C SER A 8 14.36 5.26 17.41
N GLN A 9 15.50 5.68 17.98
CA GLN A 9 16.76 5.90 17.26
C GLN A 9 17.31 4.66 16.56
N PHE A 10 17.21 3.48 17.18
CA PHE A 10 17.68 2.23 16.57
C PHE A 10 16.84 1.86 15.34
N LYS A 11 15.51 2.03 15.44
CA LYS A 11 14.60 1.76 14.33
C LYS A 11 14.85 2.71 13.15
N GLU A 12 15.07 4.00 13.43
CA GLU A 12 15.43 5.00 12.40
C GLU A 12 16.77 4.70 11.74
N ALA A 13 17.79 4.33 12.52
CA ALA A 13 19.10 3.95 11.98
C ALA A 13 19.01 2.76 11.03
N ILE A 14 18.18 1.77 11.35
CA ILE A 14 17.94 0.60 10.49
C ILE A 14 17.18 0.98 9.21
N LEU A 15 16.15 1.83 9.31
CA LEU A 15 15.42 2.30 8.13
C LEU A 15 16.30 3.17 7.22
N ASN A 16 17.19 3.99 7.78
CA ASN A 16 18.18 4.75 7.01
C ASN A 16 19.20 3.84 6.33
N LYS A 17 19.71 2.83 7.03
CA LYS A 17 20.59 1.81 6.43
C LYS A 17 19.90 1.05 5.29
N LEU A 18 18.63 0.67 5.48
CA LEU A 18 17.83 0.04 4.43
C LEU A 18 17.72 0.96 3.21
N SER A 19 17.40 2.24 3.41
CA SER A 19 17.30 3.23 2.34
C SER A 19 18.62 3.43 1.59
N GLN A 20 19.73 3.53 2.31
CA GLN A 20 21.08 3.70 1.73
C GLN A 20 21.57 2.45 1.00
N SER A 21 21.21 1.26 1.47
CA SER A 21 21.63 0.00 0.84
C SER A 21 21.01 -0.23 -0.53
N GLY A 22 19.88 0.42 -0.84
CA GLY A 22 19.11 0.17 -2.07
C GLY A 22 18.53 -1.25 -2.16
N LEU A 23 18.60 -2.05 -1.09
CA LEU A 23 18.17 -3.44 -1.06
C LEU A 23 16.66 -3.56 -0.81
N SER A 24 16.08 -4.63 -1.34
CA SER A 24 14.70 -5.00 -1.01
C SER A 24 14.58 -5.34 0.49
N VAL A 25 13.44 -5.02 1.10
CA VAL A 25 13.17 -5.24 2.54
C VAL A 25 13.43 -6.69 2.97
N ARG A 26 13.14 -7.67 2.10
CA ARG A 26 13.41 -9.10 2.38
C ARG A 26 14.91 -9.40 2.52
N LYS A 27 15.72 -9.01 1.53
CA LYS A 27 17.17 -9.24 1.56
C LYS A 27 17.83 -8.55 2.76
N PHE A 28 17.38 -7.34 3.08
CA PHE A 28 17.88 -6.61 4.25
C PHE A 28 17.45 -7.25 5.58
N ALA A 29 16.24 -7.80 5.65
CA ALA A 29 15.75 -8.55 6.81
C ALA A 29 16.61 -9.80 7.10
N GLU A 30 16.98 -10.53 6.05
CA GLU A 30 17.88 -11.68 6.13
C GLU A 30 19.28 -11.28 6.59
N GLN A 31 19.81 -10.17 6.06
CA GLN A 31 21.14 -9.67 6.41
C GLN A 31 21.24 -9.21 7.88
N GLU A 32 20.26 -8.43 8.34
CA GLU A 32 20.26 -7.89 9.72
C GLU A 32 19.65 -8.86 10.74
N SER A 33 19.23 -10.07 10.31
CA SER A 33 18.52 -11.05 11.13
C SER A 33 17.28 -10.49 11.84
N ILE A 34 16.56 -9.59 11.16
CA ILE A 34 15.34 -8.97 11.67
C ILE A 34 14.13 -9.64 11.00
N ASN A 35 13.10 -9.92 11.77
CA ASN A 35 11.86 -10.46 11.20
C ASN A 35 11.26 -9.45 10.21
N LEU A 36 10.90 -9.93 9.02
CA LEU A 36 10.27 -9.14 7.97
C LEU A 36 9.03 -8.38 8.48
N SER A 37 8.22 -9.02 9.33
CA SER A 37 7.03 -8.42 9.95
C SER A 37 7.37 -7.22 10.85
N THR A 38 8.51 -7.26 11.55
CA THR A 38 9.01 -6.17 12.39
C THR A 38 9.45 -4.98 11.52
N LEU A 39 10.16 -5.23 10.42
CA LEU A 39 10.56 -4.19 9.48
C LEU A 39 9.35 -3.51 8.81
N TYR A 40 8.34 -4.29 8.39
CA TYR A 40 7.09 -3.72 7.87
C TYR A 40 6.35 -2.89 8.92
N SER A 41 6.33 -3.36 10.18
CA SER A 41 5.71 -2.63 11.29
C SER A 41 6.43 -1.31 11.57
N TRP A 42 7.76 -1.28 11.53
CA TRP A 42 8.54 -0.06 11.67
C TRP A 42 8.34 0.88 10.47
N LYS A 43 8.40 0.36 9.24
CA LYS A 43 8.12 1.15 8.03
C LYS A 43 6.74 1.80 8.06
N LYS A 44 5.74 1.11 8.62
CA LYS A 44 4.38 1.64 8.85
C LYS A 44 4.35 2.71 9.96
N GLN A 45 5.06 2.49 11.08
CA GLN A 45 5.10 3.43 12.20
C GLN A 45 5.84 4.73 11.86
N PHE A 46 6.96 4.65 11.14
CA PHE A 46 7.76 5.80 10.78
C PHE A 46 7.24 6.58 9.57
N LYS A 47 6.05 6.22 9.05
CA LYS A 47 5.38 6.86 7.91
C LYS A 47 6.39 7.37 6.87
N VAL A 48 7.24 6.47 6.35
CA VAL A 48 7.99 6.80 5.12
C VAL A 48 6.92 7.07 4.07
N SER A 49 6.71 8.36 3.81
CA SER A 49 5.52 8.98 3.22
C SER A 49 5.35 8.68 1.72
N GLY A 50 5.81 7.52 1.27
CA GLY A 50 5.86 7.15 -0.14
C GLY A 50 5.17 5.83 -0.49
N PHE A 51 4.65 5.07 0.47
CA PHE A 51 3.99 3.81 0.13
C PHE A 51 2.74 3.58 0.97
N ASN A 52 1.68 4.29 0.58
CA ASN A 52 0.34 3.76 0.71
C ASN A 52 0.33 2.40 -0.01
N VAL A 53 0.53 1.30 0.71
CA VAL A 53 0.03 -0.01 0.26
C VAL A 53 -1.50 0.06 0.40
N SER A 54 -2.12 0.91 -0.41
CA SER A 54 -3.53 0.78 -0.75
C SER A 54 -3.57 -0.39 -1.73
N LYS A 55 -3.74 -1.61 -1.19
CA LYS A 55 -3.80 -2.84 -2.00
C LYS A 55 -5.10 -2.96 -2.83
N VAL A 56 -5.86 -1.88 -2.92
CA VAL A 56 -7.05 -1.65 -3.73
C VAL A 56 -7.08 -0.14 -3.86
N SER A 57 -7.32 0.42 -5.04
CA SER A 57 -7.69 1.83 -5.13
C SER A 57 -9.05 1.95 -4.45
N SER A 58 -9.06 2.18 -3.15
CA SER A 58 -10.29 2.48 -2.41
C SER A 58 -10.94 3.67 -3.11
N SER A 59 -12.21 3.55 -3.50
CA SER A 59 -12.99 4.69 -4.01
C SER A 59 -12.99 5.88 -3.04
N ASP A 60 -12.61 5.67 -1.77
CA ASP A 60 -12.31 6.72 -0.78
C ASP A 60 -11.25 7.73 -1.20
N LYS A 61 -10.38 7.42 -2.16
CA LYS A 61 -9.36 8.36 -2.66
C LYS A 61 -9.78 9.10 -3.93
N TRP A 62 -10.94 8.77 -4.50
CA TRP A 62 -11.44 9.45 -5.69
C TRP A 62 -12.12 10.75 -5.29
N SER A 63 -11.78 11.82 -6.00
CA SER A 63 -12.56 13.04 -6.00
C SER A 63 -13.99 12.77 -6.48
N SER A 64 -14.93 13.65 -6.15
CA SER A 64 -16.31 13.57 -6.60
C SER A 64 -16.44 13.53 -8.13
N GLU A 65 -15.53 14.20 -8.83
CA GLU A 65 -15.48 14.24 -10.30
C GLU A 65 -15.02 12.91 -10.90
N GLU A 66 -13.99 12.28 -10.33
CA GLU A 66 -13.52 10.95 -10.76
C GLU A 66 -14.57 9.86 -10.52
N LYS A 67 -15.30 9.92 -9.40
CA LYS A 67 -16.43 9.02 -9.14
C LYS A 67 -17.53 9.20 -10.18
N PHE A 68 -17.91 10.44 -10.46
CA PHE A 68 -18.96 10.74 -11.42
C PHE A 68 -18.59 10.30 -12.84
N ALA A 69 -17.36 10.56 -13.28
CA ALA A 69 -16.87 10.12 -14.58
C ALA A 69 -16.91 8.59 -14.72
N ALA A 70 -16.46 7.85 -13.70
CA ALA A 70 -16.49 6.40 -13.72
C ALA A 70 -17.92 5.82 -13.76
N VAL A 71 -18.87 6.43 -13.04
CA VAL A 71 -20.29 6.06 -13.12
C VAL A 71 -20.83 6.30 -14.52
N LEU A 72 -20.52 7.45 -15.13
CA LEU A 72 -20.95 7.80 -16.48
C LEU A 72 -20.38 6.84 -17.52
N GLU A 73 -19.08 6.55 -17.46
CA GLU A 73 -18.40 5.62 -18.37
C GLU A 73 -18.94 4.19 -18.23
N THR A 74 -19.15 3.72 -17.00
CA THR A 74 -19.65 2.36 -16.74
C THR A 74 -21.16 2.21 -16.92
N SER A 75 -21.92 3.30 -17.00
CA SER A 75 -23.38 3.25 -17.22
C SER A 75 -23.77 2.61 -18.55
N ALA A 76 -22.90 2.73 -19.56
CA ALA A 76 -23.09 2.14 -20.88
C ALA A 76 -22.36 0.80 -21.06
N LEU A 77 -21.53 0.40 -20.10
CA LEU A 77 -20.75 -0.84 -20.16
C LEU A 77 -21.58 -2.04 -19.70
N SER A 78 -21.34 -3.16 -20.35
CA SER A 78 -21.84 -4.47 -19.90
C SER A 78 -21.12 -4.93 -18.63
N GLU A 79 -21.69 -5.91 -17.92
CA GLU A 79 -21.12 -6.44 -16.67
C GLU A 79 -19.70 -7.01 -16.86
N ILE A 80 -19.40 -7.52 -18.06
CA ILE A 80 -18.09 -8.03 -18.46
C ILE A 80 -17.08 -6.89 -18.56
N GLU A 81 -17.42 -5.83 -19.30
CA GLU A 81 -16.56 -4.66 -19.49
C GLU A 81 -16.35 -3.90 -18.19
N LEU A 82 -17.37 -3.83 -17.33
CA LEU A 82 -17.26 -3.27 -15.99
C LEU A 82 -16.25 -4.07 -15.14
N SER A 83 -16.27 -5.40 -15.22
CA SER A 83 -15.29 -6.24 -14.52
C SER A 83 -13.85 -6.01 -15.00
N GLU A 84 -13.64 -5.85 -16.30
CA GLU A 84 -12.33 -5.55 -16.88
C GLU A 84 -11.83 -4.16 -16.49
N TYR A 85 -12.73 -3.16 -16.52
CA TYR A 85 -12.48 -1.81 -16.05
C TYR A 85 -12.10 -1.79 -14.57
N CYS A 86 -12.82 -2.55 -13.74
CA CYS A 86 -12.52 -2.73 -12.33
C CYS A 86 -11.15 -3.35 -12.09
N ILE A 87 -10.75 -4.37 -12.86
CA ILE A 87 -9.43 -5.00 -12.72
C ILE A 87 -8.31 -4.03 -13.11
N THR A 88 -8.45 -3.32 -14.23
CA THR A 88 -7.44 -2.34 -14.67
C THR A 88 -7.29 -1.19 -13.69
N LYS A 89 -8.40 -0.74 -13.11
CA LYS A 89 -8.40 0.38 -12.15
C LYS A 89 -8.10 -0.07 -10.72
N GLY A 90 -8.20 -1.36 -10.39
CA GLY A 90 -8.03 -1.90 -9.04
C GLY A 90 -9.23 -1.66 -8.13
N LEU A 91 -10.44 -1.65 -8.70
CA LEU A 91 -11.72 -1.34 -8.07
C LEU A 91 -12.62 -2.57 -7.99
N TYR A 92 -13.64 -2.51 -7.13
CA TYR A 92 -14.76 -3.46 -7.14
C TYR A 92 -15.98 -2.85 -7.84
N PRO A 93 -16.78 -3.64 -8.58
CA PRO A 93 -17.99 -3.17 -9.26
C PRO A 93 -19.00 -2.50 -8.32
N GLU A 94 -19.08 -3.00 -7.08
CA GLU A 94 -19.91 -2.45 -6.00
C GLU A 94 -19.55 -1.00 -5.65
N GLN A 95 -18.31 -0.58 -5.90
CA GLN A 95 -17.85 0.79 -5.62
C GLN A 95 -18.27 1.80 -6.70
N ILE A 96 -18.73 1.32 -7.86
CA ILE A 96 -19.13 2.15 -9.00
C ILE A 96 -20.65 2.26 -9.09
N LYS A 97 -21.40 1.22 -8.69
CA LYS A 97 -22.87 1.20 -8.72
C LYS A 97 -23.54 1.96 -7.55
N ALA A 98 -22.79 2.74 -6.76
CA ALA A 98 -23.26 3.42 -5.56
C ALA A 98 -24.01 4.73 -5.83
#